data_AF-A0AAV5YTS7-F1
#
_entry.id   AF-A0AAV5YTS7-F1
#
_cell.length_a   1.000
_cell.length_b   1.000
_cell.length_c   1.000
_cell.angle_alpha   90.00
_cell.angle_beta   90.00
_cell.angle_gamma   90.00
#
_symmetry.space_group_name_H-M   'P 1'
#
loop_
_entity.id
_entity.type
_entity.pdbx_description
1 polymer ?
#
loop_
_entity_poly.entity_id
_entity_poly.type
_entity_poly.pdbx_seq_one_letter_code
_entity_poly.pdbx_strand_id
1 'polypeptide(L)'
;DAAVAGIVLLRLIVASPFGLTLRATRDHARRAEALGVNIRALQWTAFVVAGSVAGLGGAIFAFLKGSVFPVYTESPMSVQPLVMVLLGGVGSPSGPLIGATVYKLLDTVITRYTDYWQIVLGAILMVLVLAFPRGIAGVLDGRRR
;
A
#
# COMPACT_ATOMS: atom_id res chain seq x y z
N ASP A 1 -6.15 -13.40 -10.49
CA ASP A 1 -6.35 -14.24 -9.28
C ASP A 1 -5.44 -13.94 -8.11
N ALA A 2 -4.11 -13.92 -8.27
CA ALA A 2 -3.17 -13.69 -7.15
C ALA A 2 -3.41 -12.38 -6.37
N ALA A 3 -3.72 -11.27 -7.06
CA ALA A 3 -4.03 -9.99 -6.41
C ALA A 3 -5.31 -10.05 -5.57
N VAL A 4 -6.34 -10.75 -6.04
CA VAL A 4 -7.61 -10.91 -5.32
C VAL A 4 -7.42 -11.77 -4.09
N ALA A 5 -6.69 -12.89 -4.22
CA ALA A 5 -6.34 -13.76 -3.10
C ALA A 5 -5.55 -13.00 -2.02
N GLY A 6 -4.58 -12.17 -2.41
CA GLY A 6 -3.82 -11.33 -1.48
C GLY A 6 -4.71 -10.32 -0.74
N ILE A 7 -5.66 -9.68 -1.43
CA ILE A 7 -6.60 -8.74 -0.81
C ILE A 7 -7.54 -9.45 0.17
N VAL A 8 -8.04 -10.63 -0.18
CA VAL A 8 -8.91 -11.42 0.70
C VAL A 8 -8.14 -11.83 1.96
N LEU A 9 -6.91 -12.32 1.81
CA LEU A 9 -6.03 -12.67 2.93
C LEU A 9 -5.80 -11.47 3.86
N LEU A 10 -5.44 -10.31 3.29
CA LEU A 10 -5.23 -9.09 4.05
C LEU A 10 -6.52 -8.61 4.74
N ARG A 11 -7.67 -8.72 4.09
CA ARG A 11 -8.98 -8.40 4.71
C ARG A 11 -9.29 -9.30 5.90
N LEU A 12 -9.03 -10.60 5.78
CA LEU A 12 -9.23 -11.56 6.88
C LEU A 12 -8.30 -11.26 8.07
N ILE A 13 -7.03 -10.95 7.81
CA ILE A 13 -6.06 -10.58 8.86
C ILE A 13 -6.48 -9.28 9.54
N VAL A 14 -6.89 -8.27 8.78
CA VAL A 14 -7.30 -6.95 9.31
C VAL A 14 -8.63 -7.02 10.08
N ALA A 15 -9.53 -7.92 9.71
CA ALA A 15 -10.81 -8.14 10.41
C ALA A 15 -10.68 -9.03 11.66
N SER A 16 -9.55 -9.71 11.83
CA SER A 16 -9.31 -10.59 12.98
C SER A 16 -9.05 -9.83 14.29
N PRO A 17 -9.10 -10.50 15.46
CA PRO A 17 -8.74 -9.90 16.75
C PRO A 17 -7.36 -9.23 16.75
N PHE A 18 -6.42 -9.74 15.94
CA PHE A 18 -5.10 -9.17 15.74
C PHE A 18 -5.14 -7.78 15.07
N GLY A 19 -5.99 -7.61 14.05
CA GLY A 19 -6.18 -6.32 13.41
C GLY A 19 -6.87 -5.29 14.33
N LEU A 20 -7.76 -5.76 15.21
CA LEU A 20 -8.41 -4.91 16.21
C LEU A 20 -7.44 -4.43 17.30
N THR A 21 -6.57 -5.32 17.81
CA THR A 21 -5.55 -4.94 18.80
C THR A 21 -4.49 -4.02 18.21
N LEU A 22 -4.13 -4.18 16.93
CA LEU A 22 -3.29 -3.24 16.19
C LEU A 22 -3.90 -1.83 16.11
N ARG A 23 -5.20 -1.73 15.80
CA ARG A 23 -5.90 -0.43 15.78
C ARG A 23 -5.98 0.19 17.17
N ALA A 24 -6.32 -0.59 18.19
CA ALA A 24 -6.38 -0.12 19.57
C ALA A 24 -5.01 0.40 20.06
N THR A 25 -3.92 -0.28 19.68
CA THR A 25 -2.55 0.13 20.01
C THR A 25 -2.16 1.42 19.27
N ARG A 26 -2.61 1.59 18.02
CA ARG A 26 -2.41 2.82 17.22
C ARG A 26 -3.10 4.03 17.86
N ASP A 27 -4.31 3.85 18.39
CA ASP A 27 -5.06 4.96 18.99
C ASP A 27 -4.42 5.37 20.33
N HIS A 28 -4.23 4.44 21.25
CA HIS A 28 -3.64 4.70 22.57
C HIS A 28 -2.75 3.56 23.09
N ALA A 29 -1.47 3.58 22.71
CA ALA A 29 -0.46 2.62 23.15
C ALA A 29 -0.43 2.41 24.68
N ARG A 30 -0.39 3.50 25.47
CA ARG A 30 -0.38 3.40 26.94
C ARG A 30 -1.60 2.67 27.52
N ARG A 31 -2.77 2.80 26.89
CA ARG A 31 -4.00 2.11 27.33
C ARG A 31 -3.97 0.63 26.95
N ALA A 32 -3.40 0.30 25.79
CA ALA A 32 -3.22 -1.10 25.37
C ALA A 32 -2.23 -1.84 26.29
N GLU A 33 -1.12 -1.19 26.69
CA GLU A 33 -0.17 -1.74 27.68
C GLU A 33 -0.84 -2.02 29.03
N ALA A 34 -1.70 -1.12 29.51
CA ALA A 34 -2.45 -1.31 30.76
C ALA A 34 -3.43 -2.49 30.71
N LEU A 35 -3.88 -2.89 29.52
CA LEU A 35 -4.73 -4.06 29.28
C LEU A 35 -3.93 -5.36 29.10
N GLY A 36 -2.60 -5.32 29.30
CA GLY A 36 -1.72 -6.49 29.19
C GLY A 36 -1.25 -6.80 27.76
N VAL A 37 -1.46 -5.89 26.80
CA VAL A 37 -0.99 -6.09 25.43
C VAL A 37 0.52 -5.85 25.35
N ASN A 38 1.26 -6.87 24.91
CA ASN A 38 2.68 -6.70 24.59
C ASN A 38 2.85 -6.00 23.24
N ILE A 39 3.01 -4.68 23.25
CA ILE A 39 3.13 -3.85 22.04
C ILE A 39 4.31 -4.28 21.17
N ARG A 40 5.46 -4.61 21.77
CA ARG A 40 6.63 -5.04 21.01
C ARG A 40 6.36 -6.33 20.24
N ALA A 41 5.80 -7.35 20.90
CA ALA A 41 5.46 -8.60 20.24
C ALA A 41 4.42 -8.40 19.12
N LEU A 42 3.45 -7.51 19.35
CA LEU A 42 2.44 -7.14 18.35
C LEU A 42 3.07 -6.45 17.12
N GLN A 43 4.02 -5.55 17.32
CA GLN A 43 4.73 -4.87 16.24
C GLN A 43 5.63 -5.84 15.46
N TRP A 44 6.34 -6.74 16.14
CA TRP A 44 7.18 -7.75 15.49
C TRP A 44 6.36 -8.70 14.62
N THR A 45 5.25 -9.20 15.14
CA THR A 45 4.34 -10.07 14.37
C THR A 45 3.74 -9.34 13.18
N ALA A 46 3.33 -8.07 13.35
CA ALA A 46 2.84 -7.24 12.25
C ALA A 46 3.91 -7.00 11.18
N PHE A 47 5.16 -6.77 11.59
CA PHE A 47 6.29 -6.59 10.67
C PHE A 47 6.58 -7.87 9.88
N VAL A 48 6.61 -9.03 10.53
CA VAL A 48 6.83 -10.32 9.86
C VAL A 48 5.72 -10.59 8.84
N VAL A 49 4.45 -10.40 9.23
CA VAL A 49 3.30 -10.61 8.32
C VAL A 49 3.37 -9.65 7.13
N ALA A 50 3.62 -8.35 7.36
CA ALA A 50 3.75 -7.37 6.29
C ALA A 50 4.91 -7.70 5.36
N GLY A 51 6.07 -8.07 5.90
CA GLY A 51 7.26 -8.46 5.15
C GLY A 51 7.03 -9.72 4.32
N SER A 52 6.35 -10.74 4.86
CA SER A 52 6.00 -11.95 4.12
C SER A 52 5.08 -11.67 2.93
N VAL A 53 4.04 -10.83 3.12
CA VAL A 53 3.12 -10.46 2.04
C VAL A 53 3.84 -9.61 0.98
N ALA A 54 4.67 -8.65 1.39
CA ALA A 54 5.46 -7.83 0.48
C ALA A 54 6.48 -8.67 -0.32
N GLY A 55 7.16 -9.61 0.34
CA GLY A 55 8.10 -10.53 -0.29
C GLY A 55 7.43 -11.47 -1.29
N LEU A 56 6.27 -12.02 -0.97
CA LEU A 56 5.46 -12.81 -1.92
C LEU A 56 5.04 -11.97 -3.14
N GLY A 57 4.61 -10.72 -2.92
CA GLY A 57 4.29 -9.80 -4.01
C GLY A 57 5.49 -9.53 -4.92
N GLY A 58 6.67 -9.31 -4.33
CA GLY A 58 7.92 -9.12 -5.07
C GLY A 58 8.35 -10.37 -5.86
N ALA A 59 8.23 -11.56 -5.27
CA ALA A 59 8.53 -12.82 -5.95
C ALA A 59 7.61 -13.06 -7.16
N ILE A 60 6.31 -12.80 -7.00
CA ILE A 60 5.34 -12.86 -8.11
C ILE A 60 5.69 -11.83 -9.19
N PHE A 61 6.06 -10.60 -8.81
CA PHE A 61 6.45 -9.56 -9.75
C PHE A 61 7.69 -9.95 -10.56
N ALA A 62 8.73 -10.47 -9.90
CA ALA A 62 9.95 -10.92 -10.56
C ALA A 62 9.68 -12.08 -11.53
N PHE A 63 8.85 -13.04 -11.11
CA PHE A 63 8.43 -14.16 -11.95
C PHE A 63 7.66 -13.70 -13.20
N LEU A 64 6.70 -12.78 -13.05
CA LEU A 64 5.90 -12.24 -14.16
C LEU A 64 6.74 -11.43 -15.15
N LYS A 65 7.77 -10.73 -14.68
CA LYS A 65 8.65 -9.92 -15.53
C LYS A 65 9.64 -10.74 -16.34
N GLY A 66 9.94 -11.98 -15.95
CA GLY A 66 10.75 -12.94 -16.71
C GLY A 66 12.23 -12.56 -16.92
N SER A 67 12.67 -11.38 -16.51
CA SER A 67 14.06 -10.92 -16.58
C SER A 67 14.31 -9.81 -15.57
N VAL A 68 15.40 -9.92 -14.82
CA VAL A 68 15.85 -8.93 -13.84
C VAL A 68 16.88 -8.03 -14.50
N PHE A 69 16.44 -6.88 -15.03
CA PHE A 69 17.33 -5.84 -15.53
C PHE A 69 17.80 -4.93 -14.38
N PRO A 70 19.05 -4.42 -14.39
CA PRO A 70 19.59 -3.54 -13.33
C PRO A 70 18.75 -2.28 -13.08
N VAL A 71 18.01 -1.84 -14.10
CA VAL A 71 17.05 -0.72 -14.04
C VAL A 71 15.96 -0.92 -12.99
N TYR A 72 15.63 -2.18 -12.65
CA TYR A 72 14.66 -2.47 -11.60
C TYR A 72 15.26 -2.38 -10.19
N THR A 73 16.58 -2.33 -10.04
CA THR A 73 17.23 -2.17 -8.72
C THR A 73 17.47 -0.69 -8.39
N GLU A 74 17.11 0.22 -9.29
CA GLU A 74 17.32 1.65 -9.10
C GLU A 74 16.37 2.24 -8.05
N SER A 75 16.86 3.26 -7.34
CA SER A 75 16.19 3.94 -6.21
C SER A 75 14.68 4.22 -6.37
N PRO A 76 14.13 4.55 -7.55
CA PRO A 76 12.70 4.83 -7.71
C PRO A 76 11.77 3.65 -7.41
N MET A 77 12.22 2.39 -7.54
CA MET A 77 11.32 1.24 -7.44
C MET A 77 10.73 1.05 -6.04
N SER A 78 11.41 1.52 -5.00
CA SER A 78 10.90 1.50 -3.62
C SER A 78 9.79 2.52 -3.35
N VAL A 79 9.75 3.61 -4.13
CA VAL A 79 8.82 4.73 -3.93
C VAL A 79 7.48 4.47 -4.64
N GLN A 80 7.50 3.78 -5.79
CA GLN A 80 6.27 3.54 -6.58
C GLN A 80 5.17 2.81 -5.80
N PRO A 81 5.45 1.72 -5.05
CA PRO A 81 4.43 1.03 -4.26
C PRO A 81 3.84 1.93 -3.16
N LEU A 82 4.68 2.77 -2.53
CA LEU A 82 4.24 3.71 -1.51
C LEU A 82 3.27 4.74 -2.11
N VAL A 83 3.59 5.26 -3.29
CA VAL A 83 2.72 6.17 -4.05
C VAL A 83 1.39 5.49 -4.36
N MET A 84 1.39 4.26 -4.87
CA MET A 84 0.16 3.52 -5.17
C MET A 84 -0.73 3.36 -3.93
N VAL A 85 -0.15 3.06 -2.77
CA VAL A 85 -0.89 2.95 -1.50
C VAL A 85 -1.45 4.29 -1.06
N LEU A 86 -0.67 5.37 -1.12
CA LEU A 86 -1.09 6.72 -0.75
C LEU A 86 -2.24 7.22 -1.65
N LEU A 87 -2.09 7.01 -2.95
CA LEU A 87 -3.08 7.38 -3.97
C LEU A 87 -4.38 6.62 -3.78
N GLY A 88 -4.27 5.33 -3.47
CA GLY A 88 -5.38 4.46 -3.13
C GLY A 88 -6.08 4.81 -1.82
N GLY A 89 -5.34 5.28 -0.81
CA GLY A 89 -5.81 5.59 0.53
C GLY A 89 -5.38 4.54 1.56
N VAL A 90 -4.72 4.99 2.64
CA VAL A 90 -4.14 4.15 3.71
C VAL A 90 -5.16 3.49 4.64
N GLY A 91 -6.42 3.91 4.59
CA GLY A 91 -7.48 3.46 5.51
C GLY A 91 -8.23 2.20 5.07
N SER A 92 -8.11 1.80 3.79
CA SER A 92 -8.89 0.69 3.23
C SER A 92 -7.97 -0.39 2.64
N PRO A 93 -8.17 -1.68 2.95
CA PRO A 93 -7.39 -2.77 2.36
C PRO A 93 -7.58 -2.89 0.84
N SER A 94 -8.64 -2.30 0.28
CA SER A 94 -8.86 -2.20 -1.17
C SER A 94 -8.31 -0.92 -1.81
N GLY A 95 -7.89 0.07 -1.02
CA GLY A 95 -7.30 1.32 -1.52
C GLY A 95 -6.11 1.09 -2.44
N PRO A 96 -5.09 0.31 -2.04
CA PRO A 96 -3.91 0.04 -2.86
C PRO A 96 -4.21 -0.55 -4.24
N LEU A 97 -5.30 -1.32 -4.39
CA LEU A 97 -5.69 -1.87 -5.70
C LEU A 97 -6.12 -0.75 -6.66
N ILE A 98 -7.00 0.14 -6.19
CA ILE A 98 -7.47 1.29 -6.97
C ILE A 98 -6.28 2.20 -7.30
N GLY A 99 -5.41 2.46 -6.31
CA GLY A 99 -4.24 3.29 -6.50
C GLY A 99 -3.23 2.70 -7.47
N ALA A 100 -2.99 1.38 -7.43
CA ALA A 100 -2.14 0.69 -8.39
C ALA A 100 -2.71 0.74 -9.81
N THR A 101 -4.03 0.54 -9.98
CA THR A 101 -4.68 0.64 -11.30
C THR A 101 -4.53 2.03 -11.88
N VAL A 102 -4.84 3.08 -11.11
CA VAL A 102 -4.75 4.47 -11.57
C VAL A 102 -3.30 4.85 -11.87
N TYR A 103 -2.37 4.55 -10.98
CA TYR A 103 -0.95 4.81 -11.20
C TYR A 103 -0.47 4.13 -12.48
N LYS A 104 -0.80 2.85 -12.68
CA LYS A 104 -0.34 2.10 -13.86
C LYS A 104 -0.95 2.63 -15.15
N LEU A 105 -2.20 3.10 -15.11
CA LEU A 105 -2.84 3.76 -16.26
C LEU A 105 -2.10 5.05 -16.62
N LEU A 106 -1.84 5.91 -15.62
CA LEU A 106 -1.09 7.16 -15.80
C LEU A 106 0.31 6.90 -16.34
N ASP A 107 1.04 5.98 -15.71
CA ASP A 107 2.38 5.53 -16.12
C ASP A 107 2.40 5.10 -17.59
N THR A 108 1.43 4.27 -17.99
CA THR A 108 1.34 3.77 -19.38
C THR A 108 1.01 4.89 -20.36
N VAL A 109 0.12 5.81 -20.02
CA VAL A 109 -0.24 6.94 -20.89
C VAL A 109 0.92 7.92 -21.01
N ILE A 110 1.51 8.34 -19.90
CA ILE A 110 2.56 9.37 -19.86
C ILE A 110 3.83 8.87 -20.56
N THR A 111 4.24 7.62 -20.31
CA THR A 111 5.41 7.01 -20.98
C THR A 111 5.23 6.92 -22.50
N ARG A 112 3.99 6.90 -23.00
CA ARG A 112 3.69 6.84 -24.44
C ARG A 112 3.82 8.20 -25.14
N TYR A 113 3.69 9.30 -24.40
CA TYR A 113 3.67 10.66 -24.94
C TYR A 113 4.87 11.52 -24.54
N THR A 114 5.69 11.10 -23.57
CA THR A 114 6.76 11.96 -23.02
C THR A 114 7.98 11.15 -22.58
N ASP A 115 9.17 11.57 -23.03
CA ASP A 115 10.45 10.97 -22.62
C ASP A 115 10.82 11.31 -21.16
N TYR A 116 10.38 12.45 -20.64
CA TYR A 116 10.52 12.89 -19.24
C TYR A 116 9.42 12.39 -18.30
N TRP A 117 8.96 11.15 -18.50
CA TRP A 117 7.81 10.56 -17.81
C TRP A 117 7.90 10.63 -16.28
N GLN A 118 9.09 10.48 -15.69
CA GLN A 118 9.29 10.47 -14.23
C GLN A 118 8.95 11.81 -13.55
N ILE A 119 9.37 12.94 -14.16
CA ILE A 119 9.11 14.28 -13.61
C ILE A 119 7.62 14.60 -13.73
N VAL A 120 7.02 14.28 -14.89
CA VAL A 120 5.59 14.52 -15.15
C VAL A 120 4.71 13.68 -14.22
N LEU A 121 5.02 12.39 -14.05
CA LEU A 121 4.34 11.52 -13.07
C LEU A 121 4.47 12.09 -11.65
N GLY A 122 5.68 12.45 -11.21
CA GLY A 122 5.90 13.01 -9.88
C GLY A 122 5.08 14.28 -9.62
N ALA A 123 5.03 15.19 -10.59
CA ALA A 123 4.23 16.42 -10.50
C ALA A 123 2.73 16.13 -10.42
N ILE A 124 2.21 15.26 -11.29
CA ILE A 124 0.79 14.86 -11.28
C ILE A 124 0.41 14.20 -9.96
N LEU A 125 1.28 13.32 -9.45
CA LEU A 125 1.07 12.65 -8.17
C LEU A 125 1.07 13.64 -7.01
N MET A 126 1.97 14.62 -7.02
CA MET A 126 2.00 15.68 -6.01
C MET A 126 0.69 16.47 -6.00
N VAL A 127 0.20 16.87 -7.17
CA VAL A 127 -1.11 17.53 -7.30
C VAL A 127 -2.23 16.64 -6.78
N LEU A 128 -2.25 15.36 -7.15
CA LEU A 128 -3.29 14.44 -6.74
C LEU A 128 -3.30 14.20 -5.22
N VAL A 129 -2.13 14.04 -4.61
CA VAL A 129 -1.99 13.85 -3.14
C VAL A 129 -2.40 15.12 -2.39
N LEU A 130 -2.05 16.30 -2.90
CA LEU A 130 -2.47 17.58 -2.31
C LEU A 130 -3.98 17.83 -2.45
N ALA A 131 -4.56 17.45 -3.59
CA ALA A 131 -6.00 17.60 -3.84
C ALA A 131 -6.84 16.57 -3.07
N PHE A 132 -6.33 15.36 -2.87
CA PHE A 132 -7.03 14.25 -2.21
C PHE A 132 -6.20 13.66 -1.04
N PRO A 133 -6.06 14.38 0.09
CA PRO A 133 -5.21 13.96 1.22
C PRO A 133 -5.67 12.67 1.92
N ARG A 134 -6.90 12.21 1.65
CA ARG A 134 -7.44 10.93 2.15
C ARG A 134 -7.32 9.76 1.16
N GLY A 135 -6.79 10.00 -0.05
CA GLY A 135 -6.73 9.02 -1.15
C GLY A 135 -8.10 8.76 -1.78
N ILE A 136 -8.10 8.10 -2.94
CA ILE A 136 -9.31 7.86 -3.75
C ILE A 136 -10.33 6.98 -3.00
N ALA A 137 -9.87 5.96 -2.27
CA ALA A 137 -10.77 5.13 -1.47
C ALA A 137 -11.36 5.90 -0.27
N GLY A 138 -10.68 6.93 0.24
CA GLY A 138 -11.20 7.78 1.31
C GLY A 138 -12.33 8.72 0.85
N VAL A 139 -12.42 9.00 -0.46
CA VAL A 139 -13.52 9.78 -1.05
C VAL A 139 -14.75 8.88 -1.30
N LEU A 140 -14.54 7.64 -1.72
CA LEU A 140 -15.61 6.66 -1.95
C LEU A 140 -16.19 6.11 -0.64
N ASP A 141 -15.37 5.96 0.40
CA ASP A 141 -15.77 5.47 1.72
C ASP A 141 -16.29 6.61 2.61
N GLY A 142 -17.16 7.47 2.07
CA GLY A 142 -17.82 8.61 2.73
C GLY A 142 -18.67 8.27 3.97
N ARG A 143 -18.41 7.15 4.64
CA ARG A 143 -19.01 6.72 5.91
C ARG A 143 -17.92 6.24 6.87
N ARG A 144 -17.39 7.19 7.63
CA ARG A 144 -17.25 7.09 9.10
C ARG A 144 -16.75 8.44 9.65
N ARG A 145 -17.73 9.30 9.93
CA ARG A 145 -17.70 10.09 11.15
C ARG A 145 -17.68 9.15 12.35
#